data_AF-A0AAU4BEN7-F1
#
_entry.id   AF-A0AAU4BEN7-F1
#
_cell.length_a   1.000
_cell.length_b   1.000
_cell.length_c   1.000
_cell.angle_alpha   90.00
_cell.angle_beta   90.00
_cell.angle_gamma   90.00
#
_symmetry.space_group_name_H-M   'P 1'
#
loop_
_entity.id
_entity.type
_entity.pdbx_description
1 polymer ?
#
loop_
_entity_poly.entity_id
_entity_poly.type
_entity_poly.pdbx_seq_one_letter_code
_entity_poly.pdbx_strand_id
1 'polypeptide(L)'
;MGTPFVVESRLGPGDHERGYADVEFPQEQSLPSGPAMFAAGVILESGAQADFVVSVAVLPSNPFSLRVSPRGSFVTGTFSARAVRVGDAFNTELGLTLSNGDATPVSVLQDVRWEFWDGPVGSGTLVEQGTARFADPITVGAHSTWEGWIAFNSPRGTGIFGKLDSREDLAVRITMTRQTGGTVAGEITVRTMFAYGLNIVRVGAESFTSEEYTDLYQAVDVTRAIYERRDVTFGVERLHITNAQAGGFTVITSESEARDLFEQWNGISGNTFIDVFVVPSISGTGFDGLAGAIPGPTSHAGRESGVVVDKSGVVIGGVRRLNVRYLGMLIGHEVGHYLGLVHVNEPGNLMLSSSTANDTNLNYDPQYRTIIRHGWVNIA
;
A
#
# COMPACT_ATOMS: atom_id res chain seq x y z
N MET A 1 -0.02 -34.31 7.59
CA MET A 1 -0.79 -33.25 6.90
C MET A 1 -2.22 -33.74 6.77
N GLY A 2 -3.21 -32.89 7.03
CA GLY A 2 -4.62 -33.25 6.87
C GLY A 2 -4.99 -33.36 5.39
N THR A 3 -6.05 -34.10 5.09
CA THR A 3 -6.61 -34.16 3.74
C THR A 3 -7.23 -32.80 3.41
N PRO A 4 -6.92 -32.18 2.26
CA PRO A 4 -7.63 -30.99 1.82
C PRO A 4 -9.12 -31.31 1.65
N PHE A 5 -9.97 -30.36 2.01
CA PHE A 5 -11.41 -30.45 1.82
C PHE A 5 -11.93 -29.15 1.20
N VAL A 6 -13.08 -29.23 0.55
CA VAL A 6 -13.72 -28.10 -0.14
C VAL A 6 -15.12 -27.92 0.44
N VAL A 7 -15.48 -26.67 0.73
CA VAL A 7 -16.84 -26.27 1.06
C VAL A 7 -17.31 -25.33 -0.04
N GLU A 8 -18.43 -25.68 -0.67
CA GLU A 8 -19.09 -24.82 -1.65
C GLU A 8 -20.39 -24.31 -1.05
N SER A 9 -20.61 -22.99 -1.14
CA SER A 9 -21.84 -22.35 -0.70
C SER A 9 -22.34 -21.39 -1.78
N ARG A 10 -23.65 -21.39 -2.04
CA ARG A 10 -24.26 -20.44 -2.97
C ARG A 10 -24.53 -19.14 -2.25
N LEU A 11 -23.87 -18.07 -2.68
CA LEU A 11 -24.10 -16.73 -2.16
C LEU A 11 -25.48 -16.21 -2.58
N GLY A 12 -26.27 -15.76 -1.60
CA GLY A 12 -27.60 -15.20 -1.82
C GLY A 12 -27.65 -13.68 -1.76
N PRO A 13 -28.81 -13.07 -2.06
CA PRO A 13 -29.02 -11.63 -1.91
C PRO A 13 -28.70 -11.11 -0.50
N GLY A 14 -28.98 -11.91 0.55
CA GLY A 14 -28.65 -11.55 1.93
C GLY A 14 -27.15 -11.46 2.20
N ASP A 15 -26.31 -12.30 1.58
CA ASP A 15 -24.84 -12.21 1.71
C ASP A 15 -24.32 -10.96 0.99
N HIS A 16 -24.93 -10.65 -0.17
CA HIS A 16 -24.62 -9.45 -0.92
C HIS A 16 -24.94 -8.17 -0.12
N GLU A 17 -26.13 -8.12 0.50
CA GLU A 17 -26.53 -6.99 1.37
C GLU A 17 -25.64 -6.85 2.60
N ARG A 18 -25.19 -7.98 3.17
CA ARG A 18 -24.25 -8.00 4.31
C ARG A 18 -22.83 -7.62 3.93
N GLY A 19 -22.44 -7.82 2.67
CA GLY A 19 -21.07 -7.62 2.18
C GLY A 19 -20.09 -8.72 2.63
N TYR A 20 -20.58 -9.80 3.22
CA TYR A 20 -19.79 -10.97 3.61
C TYR A 20 -20.66 -12.23 3.60
N ALA A 21 -20.01 -13.39 3.57
CA ALA A 21 -20.64 -14.69 3.65
C ALA A 21 -19.92 -15.56 4.69
N ASP A 22 -20.70 -16.29 5.48
CA ASP A 22 -20.17 -17.22 6.47
C ASP A 22 -20.05 -18.61 5.83
N VAL A 23 -18.87 -19.21 5.94
CA VAL A 23 -18.62 -20.59 5.48
C VAL A 23 -18.33 -21.44 6.71
N GLU A 24 -19.29 -22.29 7.08
CA GLU A 24 -19.18 -23.16 8.24
C GLU A 24 -18.48 -24.48 7.88
N PHE A 25 -17.57 -24.92 8.76
CA PHE A 25 -16.94 -26.22 8.67
C PHE A 25 -17.67 -27.21 9.58
N PRO A 26 -18.12 -28.37 9.07
CA PRO A 26 -18.76 -29.38 9.91
C PRO A 26 -17.78 -29.90 10.97
N GLN A 27 -18.31 -30.34 12.11
CA GLN A 27 -17.52 -30.77 13.28
C GLN A 27 -16.53 -31.92 12.98
N GLU A 28 -16.79 -32.68 11.91
CA GLU A 28 -15.95 -33.77 11.41
C GLU A 28 -14.71 -33.27 10.64
N GLN A 29 -14.72 -32.02 10.18
CA GLN A 29 -13.65 -31.35 9.43
C GLN A 29 -12.88 -30.40 10.35
N SER A 30 -12.04 -30.96 11.22
CA SER A 30 -11.09 -30.16 12.01
C SER A 30 -9.78 -29.95 11.25
N LEU A 31 -9.21 -28.75 11.38
CA LEU A 31 -7.89 -28.49 10.83
C LEU A 31 -6.83 -29.13 11.75
N PRO A 32 -5.89 -29.91 11.21
CA PRO A 32 -4.79 -30.42 12.00
C PRO A 32 -3.90 -29.26 12.43
N SER A 33 -3.22 -29.42 13.56
CA SER A 33 -2.20 -28.47 13.98
C SER A 33 -1.10 -28.33 12.92
N GLY A 34 -0.70 -27.09 12.65
CA GLY A 34 0.25 -26.70 11.62
C GLY A 34 -0.26 -25.56 10.74
N PRO A 35 0.48 -25.20 9.68
CA PRO A 35 -0.01 -24.26 8.68
C PRO A 35 -1.23 -24.85 7.96
N ALA A 36 -2.30 -24.08 7.91
CA ALA A 36 -3.46 -24.32 7.08
C ALA A 36 -3.59 -23.20 6.05
N MET A 37 -3.97 -23.56 4.84
CA MET A 37 -4.20 -22.62 3.75
C MET A 37 -5.68 -22.69 3.39
N PHE A 38 -6.34 -21.54 3.39
CA PHE A 38 -7.67 -21.40 2.82
C PHE A 38 -7.54 -20.71 1.48
N ALA A 39 -8.04 -21.36 0.44
CA ALA A 39 -8.27 -20.76 -0.86
C ALA A 39 -9.77 -20.52 -0.99
N ALA A 40 -10.17 -19.26 -1.16
CA ALA A 40 -11.55 -18.86 -1.39
C ALA A 40 -11.68 -18.34 -2.81
N GLY A 41 -12.51 -19.00 -3.62
CA GLY A 41 -12.89 -18.55 -4.95
C GLY A 41 -14.34 -18.09 -4.96
N VAL A 42 -14.60 -16.91 -5.53
CA VAL A 42 -15.95 -16.43 -5.80
C VAL A 42 -16.17 -16.48 -7.31
N ILE A 43 -17.19 -17.23 -7.74
CA ILE A 43 -17.58 -17.38 -9.14
C ILE A 43 -18.96 -16.77 -9.33
N LEU A 44 -19.08 -15.82 -10.25
CA LEU A 44 -20.36 -15.21 -10.62
C LEU A 44 -21.05 -16.02 -11.71
N GLU A 45 -22.39 -15.89 -11.84
CA GLU A 45 -23.16 -16.53 -12.92
C GLU A 45 -22.68 -16.09 -14.33
N SER A 46 -22.04 -14.93 -14.44
CA SER A 46 -21.40 -14.45 -15.67
C SER A 46 -20.11 -15.17 -16.04
N GLY A 47 -19.61 -16.07 -15.19
CA GLY A 47 -18.32 -16.75 -15.34
C GLY A 47 -17.11 -15.94 -14.86
N ALA A 48 -17.32 -14.74 -14.32
CA ALA A 48 -16.25 -13.97 -13.69
C ALA A 48 -15.83 -14.62 -12.36
N GLN A 49 -14.52 -14.65 -12.09
CA GLN A 49 -13.93 -15.29 -10.91
C GLN A 49 -12.98 -14.33 -10.18
N ALA A 50 -12.96 -14.42 -8.85
CA ALA A 50 -11.94 -13.83 -7.99
C ALA A 50 -11.45 -14.86 -6.97
N ASP A 51 -10.13 -14.95 -6.78
CA ASP A 51 -9.51 -15.92 -5.88
C ASP A 51 -8.70 -15.22 -4.79
N PHE A 52 -8.79 -15.74 -3.58
CA PHE A 52 -8.09 -15.25 -2.40
C PHE A 52 -7.44 -16.43 -1.68
N VAL A 53 -6.19 -16.25 -1.24
CA VAL A 53 -5.49 -17.25 -0.45
C VAL A 53 -5.08 -16.63 0.87
N VAL A 54 -5.47 -17.26 1.98
CA VAL A 54 -5.02 -16.90 3.33
C VAL A 54 -4.35 -18.10 3.99
N SER A 55 -3.19 -17.87 4.58
CA SER A 55 -2.50 -18.88 5.38
C SER A 55 -2.71 -18.57 6.85
N VAL A 56 -3.13 -19.56 7.63
CA VAL A 56 -3.27 -19.48 9.09
C VAL A 56 -2.41 -20.58 9.74
N ALA A 57 -2.01 -20.37 10.98
CA ALA A 57 -1.40 -21.42 11.79
C ALA A 57 -2.45 -21.95 12.77
N VAL A 58 -2.77 -23.24 12.67
CA VAL A 58 -3.65 -23.95 13.60
C VAL A 58 -2.76 -24.55 14.67
N LEU A 59 -2.92 -24.17 15.92
CA LEU A 59 -2.05 -24.64 17.00
C LEU A 59 -2.76 -25.74 17.82
N PRO A 60 -2.07 -26.81 18.27
CA PRO A 60 -2.69 -27.95 18.98
C PRO A 60 -3.36 -27.58 20.30
N SER A 61 -2.83 -26.52 20.90
CA SER A 61 -3.34 -25.75 22.03
C SER A 61 -2.71 -24.39 21.80
N ASN A 62 -3.48 -23.32 21.62
CA ASN A 62 -2.84 -22.02 21.51
C ASN A 62 -2.47 -21.59 22.94
N PRO A 63 -1.18 -21.59 23.35
CA PRO A 63 -0.84 -21.00 24.64
C PRO A 63 -1.37 -19.56 24.63
N PHE A 64 -1.85 -19.10 25.79
CA PHE A 64 -2.33 -17.74 25.88
C PHE A 64 -1.27 -16.77 25.32
N SER A 65 -1.65 -16.01 24.28
CA SER A 65 -0.75 -15.26 23.40
C SER A 65 -1.31 -13.87 23.07
N LEU A 66 -0.43 -12.95 22.64
CA LEU A 66 -0.78 -11.59 22.24
C LEU A 66 -0.35 -11.36 20.78
N ARG A 67 -1.29 -10.90 19.96
CA ARG A 67 -1.03 -10.37 18.62
C ARG A 67 -1.22 -8.87 18.62
N VAL A 68 -0.31 -8.17 17.94
CA VAL A 68 -0.44 -6.74 17.63
C VAL A 68 -0.76 -6.61 16.14
N SER A 69 -1.69 -5.73 15.82
CA SER A 69 -2.07 -5.42 14.44
C SER A 69 -2.11 -3.91 14.22
N PRO A 70 -2.05 -3.44 12.97
CA PRO A 70 -2.45 -2.08 12.66
C PRO A 70 -3.91 -1.85 13.10
N ARG A 71 -4.24 -0.62 13.48
CA ARG A 71 -5.61 -0.18 13.72
C ARG A 71 -5.87 1.12 12.96
N GLY A 72 -7.09 1.27 12.44
CA GLY A 72 -7.49 2.41 11.61
C GLY A 72 -7.44 2.14 10.11
N SER A 73 -7.93 3.11 9.33
CA SER A 73 -8.28 2.94 7.90
C SER A 73 -7.09 2.98 6.92
N PHE A 74 -5.84 2.99 7.39
CA PHE A 74 -4.66 3.22 6.55
C PHE A 74 -3.75 1.99 6.40
N VAL A 75 -4.34 0.79 6.33
CA VAL A 75 -3.58 -0.43 6.03
C VAL A 75 -3.28 -0.47 4.53
N THR A 76 -2.16 0.13 4.15
CA THR A 76 -1.53 -0.09 2.84
C THR A 76 -0.63 -1.32 2.93
N GLY A 77 -0.32 -1.97 1.80
CA GLY A 77 0.07 -3.40 1.67
C GLY A 77 1.25 -3.99 2.47
N THR A 78 1.77 -3.32 3.50
CA THR A 78 2.62 -3.91 4.55
C THR A 78 1.84 -4.06 5.85
N PHE A 79 1.94 -5.22 6.52
CA PHE A 79 1.34 -5.42 7.84
C PHE A 79 2.14 -4.64 8.90
N SER A 80 1.98 -3.33 8.92
CA SER A 80 2.68 -2.38 9.79
C SER A 80 1.71 -1.34 10.35
N ALA A 81 1.94 -0.92 11.59
CA ALA A 81 1.17 0.15 12.20
C ALA A 81 1.56 1.51 11.60
N ARG A 82 0.59 2.41 11.52
CA ARG A 82 0.78 3.73 10.90
C ARG A 82 0.88 4.81 11.95
N ALA A 83 1.92 5.61 11.82
CA ALA A 83 2.03 6.90 12.47
C ALA A 83 1.55 7.98 11.50
N VAL A 84 0.43 8.62 11.83
CA VAL A 84 -0.14 9.73 11.05
C VAL A 84 0.21 11.04 11.73
N ARG A 85 0.67 12.02 10.95
CA ARG A 85 1.02 13.32 11.52
C ARG A 85 -0.24 14.16 11.74
N VAL A 86 -0.45 14.62 12.97
CA VAL A 86 -1.56 15.53 13.33
C VAL A 86 -0.98 16.72 14.07
N GLY A 87 -0.80 17.83 13.33
CA GLY A 87 -0.11 19.02 13.85
C GLY A 87 1.36 18.74 14.19
N ASP A 88 1.72 18.97 15.45
CA ASP A 88 3.08 18.75 15.99
C ASP A 88 3.25 17.39 16.68
N ALA A 89 2.39 16.41 16.38
CA ALA A 89 2.50 15.06 16.93
C ALA A 89 2.28 13.98 15.86
N PHE A 90 2.79 12.78 16.14
CA PHE A 90 2.36 11.57 15.47
C PHE A 90 1.33 10.84 16.32
N ASN A 91 0.25 10.40 15.68
CA ASN A 91 -0.72 9.49 16.28
C ASN A 91 -0.51 8.09 15.68
N THR A 92 -0.27 7.11 16.55
CA THR A 92 -0.14 5.69 16.16
C THR A 92 -1.17 4.87 16.89
N GLU A 93 -1.99 4.11 16.18
CA GLU A 93 -2.98 3.22 16.77
C GLU A 93 -2.63 1.75 16.52
N LEU A 94 -2.71 0.94 17.57
CA LEU A 94 -2.45 -0.50 17.55
C LEU A 94 -3.71 -1.26 17.96
N GLY A 95 -4.04 -2.31 17.21
CA GLY A 95 -4.98 -3.33 17.63
C GLY A 95 -4.27 -4.39 18.45
N LEU A 96 -4.89 -4.84 19.55
CA LEU A 96 -4.40 -5.92 20.39
C LEU A 96 -5.41 -7.06 20.36
N THR A 97 -4.94 -8.27 20.10
CA THR A 97 -5.74 -9.49 20.20
C THR A 97 -5.06 -10.46 21.16
N LEU A 98 -5.68 -10.71 22.30
CA LEU A 98 -5.29 -11.80 23.19
C LEU A 98 -6.06 -13.05 22.79
N SER A 99 -5.35 -14.16 22.60
CA SER A 99 -5.96 -15.45 22.26
C SER A 99 -5.71 -16.42 23.40
N ASN A 100 -6.77 -17.02 23.95
CA ASN A 100 -6.67 -18.05 24.97
C ASN A 100 -7.09 -19.41 24.38
N GLY A 101 -6.13 -20.30 24.16
CA GLY A 101 -6.43 -21.68 23.74
C GLY A 101 -6.69 -22.63 24.91
N ASP A 102 -6.57 -22.19 26.17
CA ASP A 102 -6.78 -23.02 27.35
C ASP A 102 -8.28 -23.16 27.67
N ALA A 103 -8.65 -24.27 28.34
CA ALA A 103 -10.02 -24.57 28.76
C ALA A 103 -10.50 -23.74 29.96
N THR A 104 -9.60 -22.97 30.59
CA THR A 104 -9.91 -22.07 31.70
C THR A 104 -9.73 -20.62 31.28
N PRO A 105 -10.58 -19.69 31.74
CA PRO A 105 -10.38 -18.27 31.50
C PRO A 105 -9.02 -17.79 32.03
N VAL A 106 -8.41 -16.84 31.33
CA VAL A 106 -7.15 -16.21 31.73
C VAL A 106 -7.41 -14.75 32.09
N SER A 107 -7.14 -14.40 33.35
CA SER A 107 -7.18 -13.01 33.82
C SER A 107 -5.84 -12.31 33.57
N VAL A 108 -5.90 -11.10 33.04
CA VAL A 108 -4.74 -10.28 32.68
C VAL A 108 -4.75 -8.99 33.50
N LEU A 109 -3.57 -8.53 33.90
CA LEU A 109 -3.42 -7.21 34.50
C LEU A 109 -3.82 -6.14 33.46
N GLN A 110 -4.41 -5.06 33.96
CA GLN A 110 -4.81 -3.93 33.12
C GLN A 110 -3.60 -3.13 32.62
N ASP A 111 -2.49 -3.21 33.35
CA ASP A 111 -1.26 -2.53 33.01
C ASP A 111 -0.59 -3.23 31.82
N VAL A 112 -0.22 -2.41 30.85
CA VAL A 112 0.49 -2.81 29.64
C VAL A 112 1.79 -2.07 29.58
N ARG A 113 2.88 -2.80 29.37
CA ARG A 113 4.18 -2.20 29.08
C ARG A 113 4.36 -2.08 27.58
N TRP A 114 4.89 -0.95 27.14
CA TRP A 114 5.23 -0.72 25.74
C TRP A 114 6.67 -0.25 25.61
N GLU A 115 7.30 -0.60 24.49
CA GLU A 115 8.68 -0.24 24.15
C GLU A 115 8.76 0.06 22.65
N PHE A 116 9.30 1.22 22.29
CA PHE A 116 9.66 1.58 20.91
C PHE A 116 11.16 1.41 20.72
N TRP A 117 11.53 0.75 19.62
CA TRP A 117 12.90 0.40 19.28
C TRP A 117 13.25 0.92 17.89
N ASP A 118 14.48 1.40 17.75
CA ASP A 118 15.13 1.62 16.47
C ASP A 118 15.89 0.33 16.11
N GLY A 119 15.41 -0.36 15.07
CA GLY A 119 15.82 -1.72 14.72
C GLY A 119 15.02 -2.81 15.44
N PRO A 120 15.50 -4.07 15.41
CA PRO A 120 14.77 -5.19 16.01
C PRO A 120 14.64 -5.08 17.53
N VAL A 121 13.50 -5.51 18.07
CA VAL A 121 13.25 -5.51 19.52
C VAL A 121 14.29 -6.35 20.25
N GLY A 122 14.90 -5.78 21.30
CA GLY A 122 15.88 -6.45 22.16
C GLY A 122 17.33 -6.45 21.64
N SER A 123 17.56 -6.17 20.35
CA SER A 123 18.91 -6.00 19.79
C SER A 123 19.18 -4.63 19.18
N GLY A 124 18.12 -3.86 18.91
CA GLY A 124 18.18 -2.47 18.46
C GLY A 124 18.42 -1.49 19.61
N THR A 125 18.25 -0.20 19.32
CA THR A 125 18.33 0.85 20.34
C THR A 125 16.93 1.12 20.89
N LEU A 126 16.75 0.97 22.20
CA LEU A 126 15.50 1.38 22.86
C LEU A 126 15.34 2.90 22.74
N VAL A 127 14.30 3.33 22.02
CA VAL A 127 13.99 4.75 21.80
C VAL A 127 13.22 5.30 22.98
N GLU A 128 12.10 4.67 23.32
CA GLU A 128 11.23 5.07 24.44
C GLU A 128 10.50 3.85 25.00
N GLN A 129 10.09 3.93 26.27
CA GLN A 129 9.25 2.93 26.89
C GLN A 129 8.33 3.56 27.94
N GLY A 130 7.27 2.86 28.28
CA GLY A 130 6.37 3.29 29.34
C GLY A 130 5.32 2.24 29.68
N THR A 131 4.30 2.70 30.38
CA THR A 131 3.15 1.89 30.74
C THR A 131 1.86 2.59 30.33
N ALA A 132 0.83 1.81 30.04
CA ALA A 132 -0.54 2.25 29.85
C ALA A 132 -1.45 1.33 30.67
N ARG A 133 -2.68 1.75 30.91
CA ARG A 133 -3.65 0.96 31.67
C ARG A 133 -4.99 0.95 30.99
N PHE A 134 -5.56 -0.24 30.80
CA PHE A 134 -6.96 -0.38 30.37
C PHE A 134 -7.91 -0.04 31.52
N ALA A 135 -9.04 0.60 31.20
CA ALA A 135 -10.03 1.03 32.20
C ALA A 135 -10.68 -0.18 32.90
N ASP A 136 -10.99 -1.23 32.14
CA ASP A 136 -11.70 -2.41 32.62
C ASP A 136 -10.78 -3.61 32.83
N PRO A 137 -11.09 -4.51 33.79
CA PRO A 137 -10.35 -5.75 33.95
C PRO A 137 -10.41 -6.61 32.68
N ILE A 138 -9.30 -7.24 32.33
CA ILE A 138 -9.22 -8.08 31.13
C ILE A 138 -9.32 -9.55 31.55
N THR A 139 -10.35 -10.23 31.05
CA THR A 139 -10.50 -11.68 31.18
C THR A 139 -10.73 -12.26 29.79
N VAL A 140 -9.88 -13.18 29.37
CA VAL A 140 -10.04 -13.89 28.11
C VAL A 140 -10.66 -15.24 28.39
N GLY A 141 -11.88 -15.45 27.89
CA GLY A 141 -12.63 -16.69 28.09
C GLY A 141 -11.87 -17.93 27.62
N ALA A 142 -12.28 -19.11 28.08
CA ALA A 142 -11.75 -20.37 27.58
C ALA A 142 -11.97 -20.48 26.06
N HIS A 143 -10.95 -20.89 25.31
CA HIS A 143 -11.00 -21.01 23.85
C HIS A 143 -11.52 -19.75 23.12
N SER A 144 -11.29 -18.57 23.68
CA SER A 144 -11.82 -17.29 23.20
C SER A 144 -10.70 -16.31 22.90
N THR A 145 -11.06 -15.22 22.20
CA THR A 145 -10.24 -14.03 22.06
C THR A 145 -10.77 -12.89 22.90
N TRP A 146 -9.90 -11.93 23.19
CA TRP A 146 -10.25 -10.59 23.64
C TRP A 146 -9.58 -9.59 22.71
N GLU A 147 -10.29 -8.53 22.38
CA GLU A 147 -9.81 -7.46 21.50
C GLU A 147 -9.79 -6.12 22.24
N GLY A 148 -8.73 -5.36 22.01
CA GLY A 148 -8.56 -4.02 22.52
C GLY A 148 -7.66 -3.20 21.62
N TRP A 149 -7.32 -2.00 22.08
CA TRP A 149 -6.44 -1.13 21.32
C TRP A 149 -5.69 -0.14 22.21
N ILE A 150 -4.59 0.37 21.68
CA ILE A 150 -3.77 1.42 22.31
C ILE A 150 -3.49 2.47 21.25
N ALA A 151 -3.58 3.74 21.63
CA ALA A 151 -3.09 4.85 20.84
C ALA A 151 -1.90 5.51 21.52
N PHE A 152 -0.91 5.87 20.71
CA PHE A 152 0.24 6.66 21.10
C PHE A 152 0.11 8.04 20.48
N ASN A 153 0.17 9.07 21.32
CA ASN A 153 0.39 10.44 20.88
C ASN A 153 1.85 10.78 21.16
N SER A 154 2.63 10.96 20.09
CA SER A 154 4.07 11.22 20.15
C SER A 154 4.34 12.66 19.71
N PRO A 155 4.31 13.63 20.65
CA PRO A 155 4.52 15.04 20.33
C PRO A 155 5.98 15.35 19.96
N ARG A 156 6.18 16.48 19.26
CA ARG A 156 7.50 17.03 18.96
C ARG A 156 8.37 17.10 20.22
N GLY A 157 9.60 16.62 20.10
CA GLY A 157 10.56 16.52 21.20
C GLY A 157 10.66 15.13 21.84
N THR A 158 9.73 14.22 21.54
CA THR A 158 9.87 12.79 21.84
C THR A 158 10.86 12.12 20.87
N GLY A 159 11.55 11.08 21.32
CA GLY A 159 12.38 10.20 20.48
C GLY A 159 11.57 9.47 19.42
N ILE A 160 10.33 9.04 19.73
CA ILE A 160 9.41 8.45 18.75
C ILE A 160 9.12 9.46 17.63
N PHE A 161 8.77 10.71 17.98
CA PHE A 161 8.58 11.77 16.98
C PHE A 161 9.84 11.99 16.15
N GLY A 162 11.01 12.10 16.79
CA GLY A 162 12.27 12.35 16.09
C GLY A 162 12.59 11.31 15.02
N LYS A 163 12.35 10.03 15.33
CA LYS A 163 12.56 8.90 14.41
C LYS A 163 11.56 8.89 13.25
N LEU A 164 10.28 9.13 13.54
CA LEU A 164 9.25 9.14 12.50
C LEU A 164 9.37 10.36 11.57
N ASP A 165 9.75 11.53 12.11
CA ASP A 165 10.01 12.77 11.34
C ASP A 165 11.31 12.66 10.51
N SER A 166 12.31 11.88 10.98
CA SER A 166 13.51 11.54 10.20
C SER A 166 13.26 10.46 9.13
N ARG A 167 11.99 10.03 8.95
CA ARG A 167 11.56 9.02 7.98
C ARG A 167 12.14 7.62 8.26
N GLU A 168 12.38 7.32 9.54
CA GLU A 168 12.84 6.01 10.01
C GLU A 168 11.67 5.12 10.46
N ASP A 169 11.91 3.82 10.45
CA ASP A 169 10.94 2.83 10.94
C ASP A 169 11.24 2.55 12.40
N LEU A 170 10.19 2.27 13.17
CA LEU A 170 10.32 1.79 14.55
C LEU A 170 9.75 0.39 14.66
N ALA A 171 10.24 -0.40 15.61
CA ALA A 171 9.53 -1.57 16.11
C ALA A 171 8.87 -1.21 17.43
N VAL A 172 7.60 -1.58 17.61
CA VAL A 172 6.92 -1.46 18.90
C VAL A 172 6.67 -2.85 19.47
N ARG A 173 7.03 -3.04 20.74
CA ARG A 173 6.70 -4.21 21.54
C ARG A 173 5.63 -3.84 22.55
N ILE A 174 4.57 -4.64 22.60
CA ILE A 174 3.55 -4.58 23.65
C ILE A 174 3.70 -5.82 24.52
N THR A 175 3.76 -5.64 25.84
CA THR A 175 3.85 -6.72 26.82
C THR A 175 2.71 -6.60 27.83
N MET A 176 1.98 -7.70 28.02
CA MET A 176 0.90 -7.82 28.99
C MET A 176 1.19 -8.95 29.96
N THR A 177 0.77 -8.78 31.21
CA THR A 177 1.08 -9.72 32.30
C THR A 177 -0.20 -10.37 32.81
N ARG A 178 -0.24 -11.70 32.86
CA ARG A 178 -1.34 -12.45 33.50
C ARG A 178 -1.38 -12.12 34.99
N GLN A 179 -2.54 -12.22 35.62
CA GLN A 179 -2.65 -12.07 37.09
C GLN A 179 -1.80 -13.11 37.86
N THR A 180 -1.46 -14.23 37.22
CA THR A 180 -0.57 -15.27 37.77
C THR A 180 0.92 -14.99 37.57
N GLY A 181 1.29 -13.85 36.95
CA GLY A 181 2.68 -13.38 36.79
C GLY A 181 3.34 -13.71 35.45
N GLY A 182 2.80 -14.64 34.65
CA GLY A 182 3.33 -14.93 33.31
C GLY A 182 3.07 -13.78 32.32
N THR A 183 3.98 -13.53 31.37
CA THR A 183 3.82 -12.47 30.38
C THR A 183 3.57 -13.00 28.97
N VAL A 184 2.93 -12.18 28.15
CA VAL A 184 2.80 -12.35 26.71
C VAL A 184 3.22 -11.06 26.03
N ALA A 185 3.83 -11.16 24.86
CA ALA A 185 4.23 -9.99 24.09
C ALA A 185 3.89 -10.17 22.62
N GLY A 186 3.64 -9.05 21.96
CA GLY A 186 3.49 -8.98 20.50
C GLY A 186 4.23 -7.75 19.97
N GLU A 187 4.66 -7.83 18.72
CA GLU A 187 5.52 -6.84 18.08
C GLU A 187 4.98 -6.48 16.70
N ILE A 188 5.16 -5.23 16.31
CA ILE A 188 4.85 -4.75 14.96
C ILE A 188 5.79 -3.61 14.56
N THR A 189 6.06 -3.46 13.27
CA THR A 189 6.74 -2.26 12.75
C THR A 189 5.76 -1.09 12.72
N VAL A 190 6.22 0.08 13.15
CA VAL A 190 5.52 1.36 13.05
C VAL A 190 6.22 2.20 11.98
N ARG A 191 5.44 2.75 11.05
CA ARG A 191 5.96 3.53 9.93
C ARG A 191 5.13 4.78 9.70
N THR A 192 5.82 5.81 9.23
CA THR A 192 5.19 7.01 8.69
C THR A 192 4.59 6.71 7.32
N MET A 193 3.38 7.19 7.06
CA MET A 193 2.80 7.20 5.72
C MET A 193 3.39 8.38 4.94
N PHE A 194 3.80 8.14 3.70
CA PHE A 194 4.30 9.18 2.82
C PHE A 194 3.30 9.48 1.72
N ALA A 195 3.25 10.73 1.28
CA ALA A 195 2.41 11.15 0.18
C ALA A 195 3.14 12.11 -0.75
N TYR A 196 2.76 12.07 -2.02
CA TYR A 196 3.06 13.10 -3.01
C TYR A 196 1.79 13.36 -3.82
N GLY A 197 1.86 14.14 -4.89
CA GLY A 197 0.73 14.29 -5.80
C GLY A 197 1.13 14.14 -7.26
N LEU A 198 0.17 13.76 -8.09
CA LEU A 198 0.30 13.62 -9.53
C LEU A 198 -0.72 14.50 -10.25
N ASN A 199 -0.26 15.30 -11.20
CA ASN A 199 -1.10 15.93 -12.20
C ASN A 199 -1.20 14.98 -13.39
N ILE A 200 -2.34 14.32 -13.55
CA ILE A 200 -2.58 13.44 -14.70
C ILE A 200 -3.09 14.31 -15.85
N VAL A 201 -2.20 14.63 -16.78
CA VAL A 201 -2.44 15.53 -17.92
C VAL A 201 -2.74 14.71 -19.17
N ARG A 202 -3.96 14.78 -19.67
CA ARG A 202 -4.30 14.20 -20.99
C ARG A 202 -3.83 15.14 -22.08
N VAL A 203 -2.87 14.71 -22.89
CA VAL A 203 -2.38 15.48 -24.04
C VAL A 203 -3.25 15.16 -25.25
N GLY A 204 -3.79 16.18 -25.91
CA GLY A 204 -4.76 15.98 -26.98
C GLY A 204 -6.06 15.37 -26.46
N ALA A 205 -6.70 16.06 -25.51
CA ALA A 205 -7.85 15.58 -24.75
C ALA A 205 -8.97 14.96 -25.60
N GLU A 206 -9.22 15.50 -26.78
CA GLU A 206 -10.24 15.05 -27.74
C GLU A 206 -9.89 13.70 -28.39
N SER A 207 -8.65 13.24 -28.25
CA SER A 207 -8.19 11.93 -28.69
C SER A 207 -8.53 10.81 -27.70
N PHE A 208 -9.05 11.15 -26.52
CA PHE A 208 -9.54 10.19 -25.52
C PHE A 208 -11.06 10.07 -25.60
N THR A 209 -11.54 8.85 -25.78
CA THR A 209 -12.96 8.51 -25.61
C THR A 209 -13.39 8.56 -24.15
N SER A 210 -14.69 8.53 -23.88
CA SER A 210 -15.22 8.46 -22.52
C SER A 210 -14.78 7.18 -21.80
N GLU A 211 -14.72 6.06 -22.51
CA GLU A 211 -14.25 4.77 -22.00
C GLU A 211 -12.75 4.82 -21.66
N GLU A 212 -11.92 5.35 -22.56
CA GLU A 212 -10.49 5.52 -22.30
C GLU A 212 -10.22 6.49 -21.13
N TYR A 213 -11.09 7.48 -20.92
CA TYR A 213 -11.02 8.36 -19.74
C TYR A 213 -11.27 7.60 -18.44
N THR A 214 -12.27 6.71 -18.41
CA THR A 214 -12.51 5.83 -17.26
C THR A 214 -11.34 4.87 -17.05
N ASP A 215 -10.85 4.24 -18.12
CA ASP A 215 -9.72 3.31 -18.05
C ASP A 215 -8.44 4.00 -17.53
N LEU A 216 -8.19 5.26 -17.90
CA LEU A 216 -7.04 6.02 -17.40
C LEU A 216 -7.07 6.16 -15.88
N TYR A 217 -8.21 6.48 -15.27
CA TYR A 217 -8.26 6.59 -13.80
C TYR A 217 -8.22 5.24 -13.11
N GLN A 218 -8.72 4.18 -13.73
CA GLN A 218 -8.48 2.82 -13.25
C GLN A 218 -6.98 2.48 -13.29
N ALA A 219 -6.25 2.94 -14.31
CA ALA A 219 -4.81 2.76 -14.40
C ALA A 219 -4.07 3.54 -13.29
N VAL A 220 -4.50 4.77 -12.99
CA VAL A 220 -3.99 5.56 -11.87
C VAL A 220 -4.26 4.87 -10.53
N ASP A 221 -5.40 4.21 -10.37
CA ASP A 221 -5.70 3.42 -9.17
C ASP A 221 -4.80 2.18 -9.05
N VAL A 222 -4.45 1.54 -10.18
CA VAL A 222 -3.41 0.49 -10.21
C VAL A 222 -2.07 1.05 -9.78
N THR A 223 -1.64 2.21 -10.30
CA THR A 223 -0.41 2.88 -9.86
C THR A 223 -0.43 3.14 -8.36
N ARG A 224 -1.55 3.65 -7.81
CA ARG A 224 -1.68 3.90 -6.37
C ARG A 224 -1.50 2.61 -5.56
N ALA A 225 -2.16 1.53 -5.97
CA ALA A 225 -2.03 0.24 -5.31
C ALA A 225 -0.60 -0.31 -5.36
N ILE A 226 0.18 -0.05 -6.41
CA ILE A 226 1.60 -0.42 -6.49
C ILE A 226 2.40 0.30 -5.41
N TYR A 227 2.30 1.64 -5.37
CA TYR A 227 3.05 2.44 -4.41
C TYR A 227 2.65 2.12 -2.99
N GLU A 228 1.35 1.95 -2.70
CA GLU A 228 0.80 1.66 -1.37
C GLU A 228 1.25 0.31 -0.77
N ARG A 229 1.77 -0.63 -1.57
CA ARG A 229 2.44 -1.84 -1.05
C ARG A 229 3.74 -1.56 -0.31
N ARG A 230 4.31 -0.38 -0.51
CA ARG A 230 5.30 0.28 0.34
C ARG A 230 4.61 1.52 0.85
N ASP A 231 5.01 2.18 1.90
CA ASP A 231 4.00 2.98 2.62
C ASP A 231 3.88 4.42 2.09
N VAL A 232 3.62 4.53 0.78
CA VAL A 232 3.58 5.73 -0.04
C VAL A 232 2.25 5.75 -0.82
N THR A 233 1.51 6.84 -0.71
CA THR A 233 0.30 7.10 -1.50
C THR A 233 0.45 8.39 -2.29
N PHE A 234 -0.57 8.76 -3.07
CA PHE A 234 -0.58 10.06 -3.73
C PHE A 234 -2.00 10.60 -4.01
N GLY A 235 -2.08 11.92 -3.96
CA GLY A 235 -3.22 12.70 -4.47
C GLY A 235 -3.16 12.83 -5.99
N VAL A 236 -4.30 13.11 -6.63
CA VAL A 236 -4.39 13.23 -8.09
C VAL A 236 -5.19 14.47 -8.46
N GLU A 237 -4.64 15.27 -9.38
CA GLU A 237 -5.37 16.29 -10.11
C GLU A 237 -5.54 15.89 -11.57
N ARG A 238 -6.66 16.27 -12.18
CA ARG A 238 -7.06 15.87 -13.53
C ARG A 238 -6.96 17.07 -14.46
N LEU A 239 -5.97 17.06 -15.32
CA LEU A 239 -5.69 18.15 -16.24
C LEU A 239 -5.82 17.68 -17.69
N HIS A 240 -5.84 18.64 -18.61
CA HIS A 240 -5.86 18.34 -20.03
C HIS A 240 -5.22 19.46 -20.86
N ILE A 241 -4.69 19.07 -22.01
CA ILE A 241 -4.22 19.93 -23.08
C ILE A 241 -5.04 19.55 -24.32
N THR A 242 -5.71 20.51 -24.93
CA THR A 242 -6.49 20.27 -26.17
C THR A 242 -5.57 19.92 -27.34
N ASN A 243 -6.10 19.27 -28.38
CA ASN A 243 -5.34 19.00 -29.61
C ASN A 243 -4.76 20.29 -30.22
N ALA A 244 -5.52 21.38 -30.19
CA ALA A 244 -5.08 22.68 -30.71
C ALA A 244 -3.89 23.27 -29.94
N GLN A 245 -3.85 23.05 -28.62
CA GLN A 245 -2.74 23.47 -27.76
C GLN A 245 -1.54 22.53 -27.87
N ALA A 246 -1.77 21.22 -27.93
CA ALA A 246 -0.73 20.20 -27.96
C ALA A 246 0.08 20.23 -29.28
N GLY A 247 -0.57 20.53 -30.40
CA GLY A 247 0.09 20.54 -31.71
C GLY A 247 0.78 19.21 -32.01
N GLY A 248 2.10 19.26 -32.21
CA GLY A 248 2.93 18.07 -32.48
C GLY A 248 2.98 17.05 -31.33
N PHE A 249 2.78 17.49 -30.08
CA PHE A 249 2.93 16.63 -28.89
C PHE A 249 1.85 15.56 -28.73
N THR A 250 0.88 15.48 -29.64
CA THR A 250 -0.07 14.37 -29.70
C THR A 250 0.57 13.06 -30.15
N VAL A 251 1.73 13.12 -30.80
CA VAL A 251 2.56 11.96 -31.14
C VAL A 251 4.00 12.29 -30.80
N ILE A 252 4.55 11.66 -29.76
CA ILE A 252 5.96 11.84 -29.41
C ILE A 252 6.82 10.90 -30.26
N THR A 253 7.81 11.48 -30.94
CA THR A 253 8.70 10.76 -31.87
C THR A 253 10.16 10.75 -31.44
N SER A 254 10.50 11.49 -30.38
CA SER A 254 11.85 11.55 -29.83
C SER A 254 11.86 11.93 -28.35
N GLU A 255 12.96 11.62 -27.67
CA GLU A 255 13.20 12.08 -26.29
C GLU A 255 13.22 13.62 -26.21
N SER A 256 13.80 14.29 -27.21
CA SER A 256 13.85 15.75 -27.24
C SER A 256 12.45 16.37 -27.27
N GLU A 257 11.52 15.78 -28.02
CA GLU A 257 10.14 16.24 -28.12
C GLU A 257 9.37 16.04 -26.80
N ALA A 258 9.59 14.92 -26.11
CA ALA A 258 9.06 14.72 -24.75
C ALA A 258 9.57 15.80 -23.77
N ARG A 259 10.85 16.15 -23.88
CA ARG A 259 11.47 17.20 -23.07
C ARG A 259 10.96 18.60 -23.40
N ASP A 260 10.64 18.88 -24.66
CA ASP A 260 9.97 20.12 -25.08
C ASP A 260 8.56 20.21 -24.48
N LEU A 261 7.82 19.10 -24.42
CA LEU A 261 6.51 19.04 -23.78
C LEU A 261 6.58 19.41 -22.29
N PHE A 262 7.57 18.86 -21.57
CA PHE A 262 7.81 19.19 -20.16
C PHE A 262 8.06 20.69 -19.97
N GLU A 263 9.01 21.25 -20.73
CA GLU A 263 9.37 22.66 -20.62
C GLU A 263 8.19 23.62 -20.88
N GLN A 264 7.27 23.24 -21.77
CA GLN A 264 6.15 24.09 -22.16
C GLN A 264 4.93 23.99 -21.23
N TRP A 265 4.70 22.83 -20.62
CA TRP A 265 3.41 22.51 -20.00
C TRP A 265 3.51 22.02 -18.55
N ASN A 266 4.68 22.07 -17.92
CA ASN A 266 4.78 21.76 -16.48
C ASN A 266 4.19 22.88 -15.61
N GLY A 267 3.61 22.48 -14.46
CA GLY A 267 3.13 23.39 -13.42
C GLY A 267 1.85 24.15 -13.75
N ILE A 268 1.06 23.68 -14.72
CA ILE A 268 -0.19 24.37 -15.16
C ILE A 268 -1.16 24.60 -13.99
N SER A 269 -1.26 23.64 -13.06
CA SER A 269 -2.15 23.74 -11.89
C SER A 269 -1.61 24.66 -10.78
N GLY A 270 -0.32 25.05 -10.83
CA GLY A 270 0.33 25.83 -9.78
C GLY A 270 0.46 25.10 -8.44
N ASN A 271 0.15 23.80 -8.38
CA ASN A 271 0.27 22.97 -7.19
C ASN A 271 1.69 22.39 -7.06
N THR A 272 1.89 21.48 -6.10
CA THR A 272 3.17 20.81 -5.83
C THR A 272 3.15 19.34 -6.26
N PHE A 273 2.52 19.02 -7.39
CA PHE A 273 2.31 17.65 -7.87
C PHE A 273 3.12 17.37 -9.14
N ILE A 274 3.73 16.19 -9.26
CA ILE A 274 4.50 15.79 -10.44
C ILE A 274 3.58 15.73 -11.66
N ASP A 275 3.99 16.36 -12.77
CA ASP A 275 3.24 16.35 -14.02
C ASP A 275 3.48 15.05 -14.79
N VAL A 276 2.39 14.33 -15.06
CA VAL A 276 2.36 13.07 -15.83
C VAL A 276 1.53 13.29 -17.08
N PHE A 277 2.21 13.43 -18.21
CA PHE A 277 1.62 13.60 -19.53
C PHE A 277 1.27 12.24 -20.14
N VAL A 278 -0.01 11.99 -20.31
CA VAL A 278 -0.51 10.79 -21.02
C VAL A 278 -0.78 11.20 -22.46
N VAL A 279 0.08 10.75 -23.37
CA VAL A 279 0.01 11.11 -24.80
C VAL A 279 -0.73 10.04 -25.61
N PRO A 280 -1.38 10.41 -26.74
CA PRO A 280 -2.07 9.45 -27.60
C PRO A 280 -1.15 8.38 -28.21
N SER A 281 0.10 8.73 -28.51
CA SER A 281 1.11 7.78 -29.00
C SER A 281 2.53 8.27 -28.74
N ILE A 282 3.42 7.33 -28.44
CA ILE A 282 4.87 7.43 -28.59
C ILE A 282 5.27 6.46 -29.70
N SER A 283 5.94 6.94 -30.75
CA SER A 283 6.20 6.15 -31.95
C SER A 283 7.57 6.42 -32.55
N GLY A 284 8.20 5.38 -33.13
CA GLY A 284 9.54 5.50 -33.72
C GLY A 284 10.67 5.64 -32.69
N THR A 285 10.37 5.42 -31.41
CA THR A 285 11.31 5.44 -30.28
C THR A 285 11.59 4.02 -29.77
N GLY A 286 12.57 3.89 -28.87
CA GLY A 286 12.84 2.65 -28.12
C GLY A 286 12.17 2.59 -26.74
N PHE A 287 11.24 3.50 -26.47
CA PHE A 287 10.59 3.67 -25.17
C PHE A 287 9.10 4.00 -25.38
N ASP A 288 8.27 3.63 -24.40
CA ASP A 288 6.85 3.96 -24.31
C ASP A 288 6.52 4.84 -23.08
N GLY A 289 7.54 5.18 -22.30
CA GLY A 289 7.51 6.17 -21.24
C GLY A 289 8.87 6.85 -21.09
N LEU A 290 8.87 8.04 -20.47
CA LEU A 290 10.09 8.75 -20.13
C LEU A 290 9.86 9.66 -18.92
N ALA A 291 10.70 9.50 -17.89
CA ALA A 291 10.92 10.53 -16.87
C ALA A 291 11.95 11.56 -17.34
N GLY A 292 11.70 12.84 -17.06
CA GLY A 292 12.61 13.93 -17.43
C GLY A 292 14.01 13.82 -16.83
N ALA A 293 14.14 13.31 -15.60
CA ALA A 293 15.44 12.97 -15.00
C ALA A 293 15.29 11.91 -13.90
N ILE A 294 16.43 11.40 -13.42
CA ILE A 294 16.51 10.42 -12.31
C ILE A 294 17.55 10.91 -11.29
N PRO A 295 17.14 11.43 -10.11
CA PRO A 295 15.79 11.88 -9.80
C PRO A 295 15.39 13.11 -10.63
N GLY A 296 14.08 13.31 -10.79
CA GLY A 296 13.52 14.52 -11.35
C GLY A 296 13.68 15.73 -10.41
N PRO A 297 13.64 16.96 -10.93
CA PRO A 297 13.71 18.16 -10.10
C PRO A 297 12.44 18.34 -9.25
N THR A 298 12.57 19.05 -8.12
CA THR A 298 11.46 19.51 -7.28
C THR A 298 10.92 20.88 -7.73
N SER A 299 11.06 21.17 -9.02
CA SER A 299 10.54 22.37 -9.68
C SER A 299 9.75 21.95 -10.91
N HIS A 300 8.80 22.79 -11.31
CA HIS A 300 8.08 22.65 -12.59
C HIS A 300 8.84 23.30 -13.77
N ALA A 301 10.12 23.62 -13.60
CA ALA A 301 10.87 24.43 -14.55
C ALA A 301 11.85 23.59 -15.38
N GLY A 302 11.68 23.66 -16.70
CA GLY A 302 12.65 23.14 -17.66
C GLY A 302 12.33 21.74 -18.20
N ARG A 303 13.28 21.25 -18.99
CA ARG A 303 13.19 20.04 -19.83
C ARG A 303 13.24 18.72 -19.08
N GLU A 304 13.32 18.77 -17.76
CA GLU A 304 13.46 17.59 -16.89
C GLU A 304 12.27 17.44 -15.93
N SER A 305 11.32 18.38 -15.94
CA SER A 305 10.32 18.56 -14.87
C SER A 305 9.01 17.78 -15.05
N GLY A 306 9.01 16.64 -15.76
CA GLY A 306 7.80 15.85 -15.93
C GLY A 306 8.04 14.39 -16.28
N VAL A 307 6.94 13.67 -16.45
CA VAL A 307 6.88 12.29 -16.92
C VAL A 307 5.96 12.23 -18.13
N VAL A 308 6.33 11.50 -19.18
CA VAL A 308 5.42 11.18 -20.29
C VAL A 308 5.22 9.68 -20.40
N VAL A 309 4.01 9.24 -20.74
CA VAL A 309 3.67 7.84 -21.01
C VAL A 309 2.74 7.73 -22.21
N ASP A 310 2.90 6.66 -23.00
CA ASP A 310 1.93 6.27 -24.02
C ASP A 310 0.64 5.79 -23.35
N LYS A 311 -0.53 6.27 -23.82
CA LYS A 311 -1.83 5.86 -23.27
C LYS A 311 -2.10 4.35 -23.37
N SER A 312 -1.37 3.61 -24.20
CA SER A 312 -1.44 2.15 -24.34
C SER A 312 -2.82 1.66 -24.81
N GLY A 313 -3.28 2.21 -25.94
CA GLY A 313 -4.61 1.94 -26.50
C GLY A 313 -4.78 0.52 -27.06
N VAL A 314 -5.94 -0.08 -26.84
CA VAL A 314 -6.36 -1.38 -27.36
C VAL A 314 -7.81 -1.32 -27.88
N VAL A 315 -8.21 -2.24 -28.76
CA VAL A 315 -9.60 -2.34 -29.24
C VAL A 315 -10.19 -3.69 -28.81
N ILE A 316 -11.27 -3.65 -28.03
CA ILE A 316 -11.97 -4.84 -27.53
C ILE A 316 -13.42 -4.77 -28.00
N GLY A 317 -13.84 -5.71 -28.84
CA GLY A 317 -15.21 -5.75 -29.36
C GLY A 317 -15.59 -4.51 -30.18
N GLY A 318 -14.63 -3.86 -30.85
CA GLY A 318 -14.83 -2.63 -31.61
C GLY A 318 -14.86 -1.35 -30.76
N VAL A 319 -14.73 -1.45 -29.44
CA VAL A 319 -14.64 -0.32 -28.52
C VAL A 319 -13.17 -0.03 -28.21
N ARG A 320 -12.79 1.24 -28.31
CA ARG A 320 -11.45 1.71 -27.91
C ARG A 320 -11.35 1.73 -26.39
N ARG A 321 -10.29 1.13 -25.87
CA ARG A 321 -10.00 0.97 -24.44
C ARG A 321 -8.52 1.24 -24.19
N LEU A 322 -8.12 1.39 -22.94
CA LEU A 322 -6.70 1.37 -22.55
C LEU A 322 -6.36 0.04 -21.90
N ASN A 323 -5.11 -0.41 -22.05
CA ASN A 323 -4.61 -1.52 -21.26
C ASN A 323 -4.35 -1.05 -19.82
N VAL A 324 -5.40 -1.05 -19.00
CA VAL A 324 -5.41 -0.49 -17.63
C VAL A 324 -4.23 -0.97 -16.77
N ARG A 325 -3.95 -2.28 -16.76
CA ARG A 325 -2.88 -2.84 -15.93
C ARG A 325 -1.50 -2.40 -16.42
N TYR A 326 -1.31 -2.42 -17.74
CA TYR A 326 -0.05 -1.99 -18.33
C TYR A 326 0.19 -0.50 -18.14
N LEU A 327 -0.80 0.35 -18.46
CA LEU A 327 -0.70 1.79 -18.28
C LEU A 327 -0.46 2.17 -16.81
N GLY A 328 -1.13 1.50 -15.87
CA GLY A 328 -0.94 1.77 -14.44
C GLY A 328 0.46 1.38 -13.95
N MET A 329 1.00 0.28 -14.47
CA MET A 329 2.40 -0.10 -14.27
C MET A 329 3.35 0.92 -14.91
N LEU A 330 3.13 1.29 -16.17
CA LEU A 330 3.98 2.22 -16.92
C LEU A 330 4.05 3.61 -16.27
N ILE A 331 2.90 4.16 -15.85
CA ILE A 331 2.86 5.40 -15.03
C ILE A 331 3.70 5.21 -13.78
N GLY A 332 3.55 4.07 -13.08
CA GLY A 332 4.33 3.77 -11.89
C GLY A 332 5.84 3.64 -12.15
N HIS A 333 6.23 3.05 -13.29
CA HIS A 333 7.62 2.90 -13.69
C HIS A 333 8.29 4.26 -13.90
N GLU A 334 7.66 5.12 -14.70
CA GLU A 334 8.22 6.43 -15.02
C GLU A 334 8.17 7.40 -13.84
N VAL A 335 7.10 7.37 -13.04
CA VAL A 335 7.07 8.10 -11.77
C VAL A 335 8.14 7.55 -10.81
N GLY A 336 8.43 6.24 -10.86
CA GLY A 336 9.52 5.62 -10.13
C GLY A 336 10.87 6.23 -10.50
N HIS A 337 11.15 6.35 -11.80
CA HIS A 337 12.32 7.05 -12.31
C HIS A 337 12.38 8.50 -11.83
N TYR A 338 11.28 9.25 -11.94
CA TYR A 338 11.21 10.63 -11.46
C TYR A 338 11.50 10.73 -9.96
N LEU A 339 11.04 9.77 -9.17
CA LEU A 339 11.31 9.69 -7.72
C LEU A 339 12.72 9.16 -7.39
N GLY A 340 13.58 8.95 -8.39
CA GLY A 340 14.99 8.60 -8.23
C GLY A 340 15.32 7.12 -8.37
N LEU A 341 14.37 6.28 -8.80
CA LEU A 341 14.63 4.87 -9.02
C LEU A 341 15.37 4.64 -10.34
N VAL A 342 16.32 3.71 -10.33
CA VAL A 342 16.99 3.22 -11.54
C VAL A 342 16.45 1.84 -11.90
N HIS A 343 16.70 1.39 -13.13
CA HIS A 343 16.34 0.03 -13.52
C HIS A 343 17.03 -1.02 -12.65
N VAL A 344 16.33 -2.12 -12.42
CA VAL A 344 16.85 -3.31 -11.74
C VAL A 344 16.56 -4.57 -12.57
N ASN A 345 17.43 -5.56 -12.49
CA ASN A 345 17.28 -6.83 -13.22
C ASN A 345 16.61 -7.90 -12.35
N GLU A 346 15.43 -7.59 -11.82
CA GLU A 346 14.65 -8.49 -10.97
C GLU A 346 13.27 -8.71 -11.58
N PRO A 347 12.90 -9.97 -11.93
CA PRO A 347 11.57 -10.28 -12.43
C PRO A 347 10.47 -9.90 -11.43
N GLY A 348 9.39 -9.30 -11.91
CA GLY A 348 8.29 -8.83 -11.06
C GLY A 348 8.51 -7.44 -10.47
N ASN A 349 9.71 -6.85 -10.58
CA ASN A 349 10.02 -5.53 -10.03
C ASN A 349 9.52 -4.42 -10.97
N LEU A 350 8.88 -3.40 -10.40
CA LEU A 350 8.36 -2.24 -11.12
C LEU A 350 9.41 -1.59 -12.01
N MET A 351 10.68 -1.59 -11.59
CA MET A 351 11.79 -0.97 -12.33
C MET A 351 12.54 -1.96 -13.22
N LEU A 352 11.93 -3.08 -13.63
CA LEU A 352 12.48 -3.94 -14.67
C LEU A 352 12.49 -3.17 -16.01
N SER A 353 13.64 -3.14 -16.71
CA SER A 353 13.78 -2.40 -17.97
C SER A 353 12.92 -2.92 -19.13
N SER A 354 12.42 -4.14 -19.00
CA SER A 354 11.48 -4.79 -19.92
C SER A 354 10.21 -5.17 -19.16
N SER A 355 9.67 -4.21 -18.40
CA SER A 355 8.50 -4.40 -17.57
C SER A 355 7.26 -4.76 -18.38
N THR A 356 6.43 -5.56 -17.76
CA THR A 356 5.14 -6.03 -18.24
C THR A 356 4.06 -5.58 -17.24
N ALA A 357 2.80 -5.79 -17.58
CA ALA A 357 1.68 -5.41 -16.72
C ALA A 357 1.68 -6.06 -15.32
N ASN A 358 2.54 -7.05 -15.06
CA ASN A 358 2.65 -7.76 -13.78
C ASN A 358 3.83 -7.31 -12.92
N ASP A 359 4.77 -6.54 -13.49
CA ASP A 359 5.96 -6.06 -12.80
C ASP A 359 5.59 -4.88 -11.88
N THR A 360 5.20 -5.22 -10.66
CA THR A 360 4.50 -4.31 -9.73
C THR A 360 5.08 -4.35 -8.31
N ASN A 361 6.22 -5.01 -8.12
CA ASN A 361 6.92 -5.06 -6.85
C ASN A 361 7.89 -3.89 -6.71
N LEU A 362 8.00 -3.34 -5.51
CA LEU A 362 9.05 -2.39 -5.13
C LEU A 362 9.85 -3.01 -4.01
N ASN A 363 11.16 -2.95 -4.06
CA ASN A 363 12.01 -3.39 -2.96
C ASN A 363 11.96 -2.36 -1.83
N TYR A 364 12.00 -2.86 -0.60
CA TYR A 364 12.07 -1.98 0.56
C TYR A 364 13.38 -1.19 0.58
N ASP A 365 14.49 -1.85 0.27
CA ASP A 365 15.82 -1.26 0.10
C ASP A 365 16.37 -1.72 -1.27
N PRO A 366 16.86 -0.81 -2.15
CA PRO A 366 16.93 0.65 -1.98
C PRO A 366 15.67 1.43 -2.39
N GLN A 367 14.72 0.81 -3.11
CA GLN A 367 13.72 1.59 -3.86
C GLN A 367 12.79 2.42 -2.96
N TYR A 368 12.14 1.82 -1.96
CA TYR A 368 11.29 2.59 -1.04
C TYR A 368 12.09 3.68 -0.30
N ARG A 369 13.30 3.35 0.19
CA ARG A 369 14.18 4.31 0.87
C ARG A 369 14.60 5.49 -0.01
N THR A 370 14.76 5.28 -1.32
CA THR A 370 15.02 6.34 -2.29
C THR A 370 13.78 7.22 -2.50
N ILE A 371 12.62 6.63 -2.74
CA ILE A 371 11.37 7.37 -2.98
C ILE A 371 11.08 8.32 -1.81
N ILE A 372 11.12 7.82 -0.57
CA ILE A 372 10.79 8.63 0.61
C ILE A 372 11.85 9.70 0.91
N ARG A 373 12.90 9.87 0.12
CA ARG A 373 13.86 10.98 0.26
C ARG A 373 13.70 12.02 -0.85
N HIS A 374 12.86 11.75 -1.84
CA HIS A 374 12.56 12.70 -2.91
C HIS A 374 11.85 13.93 -2.35
N GLY A 375 12.19 15.13 -2.84
CA GLY A 375 11.66 16.38 -2.26
C GLY A 375 10.18 16.66 -2.56
N TRP A 376 9.57 15.95 -3.52
CA TRP A 376 8.10 15.95 -3.70
C TRP A 376 7.36 15.09 -2.67
N VAL A 377 8.07 14.16 -2.01
CA VAL A 377 7.46 13.22 -1.07
C VAL A 377 7.51 13.81 0.33
N ASN A 378 6.33 13.92 0.92
CA ASN A 378 6.10 14.47 2.25
C ASN A 378 5.49 13.42 3.17
N ILE A 379 5.53 13.69 4.46
CA ILE A 379 4.79 12.91 5.46
C ILE A 379 3.30 13.24 5.30
N ALA A 380 2.47 12.20 5.17
CA ALA A 380 1.03 12.32 4.94
C ALA A 380 0.25 12.78 6.19
#